data_AF-A0A3D4HR87-F1
#
_entry.id   AF-A0A3D4HR87-F1
#
_cell.length_a   1.000
_cell.length_b   1.000
_cell.length_c   1.000
_cell.angle_alpha   90.00
_cell.angle_beta   90.00
_cell.angle_gamma   90.00
#
_symmetry.space_group_name_H-M   'P 1'
#
loop_
_entity.id
_entity.type
_entity.pdbx_description
1 polymer ?
#
loop_
_entity_poly.entity_id
_entity_poly.type
_entity_poly.pdbx_seq_one_letter_code
_entity_poly.pdbx_strand_id
1 'polypeptide(L)'
;MISQAIEIENNKIGAAIQYFRETYQVSQSRLCKGLCSIATLSRIESGERDADSLLLETLLERLGKTPNQFELILTDSDYEAYQKREEIKHLIENKNLEEAGKLLAAYEKTAPSKGNVHKQFIVRSKALLNELQGGEVEVTLDLLMEAIAYTVPGFKTNKIREYYLSNSELNILIDIIERMILMGDNSRAKELIGQILDYLDKHNSMEKNNRLYPKVAILACKLYMQDKEYEKALDLCNKGLNSTKGSRKLDFLGDLYLMKAQTTEALQKQKKERKPQECTKLFLQAFYVFTFCDENEIAENIKKYLQEEYQWECIDWVI
;
A
#
# COMPACT_ATOMS: atom_id res chain seq x y z
N MET A 1 45.86 -2.59 -28.41
CA MET A 1 45.05 -1.71 -27.56
C MET A 1 43.97 -2.56 -26.93
N ILE A 2 44.20 -2.99 -25.69
CA ILE A 2 43.27 -3.80 -24.92
C ILE A 2 42.34 -2.81 -24.23
N SER A 3 41.07 -2.80 -24.62
CA SER A 3 40.01 -2.13 -23.88
C SER A 3 39.80 -2.92 -22.58
N GLN A 4 40.43 -2.48 -21.49
CA GLN A 4 39.97 -2.86 -20.17
C GLN A 4 38.66 -2.10 -19.94
N ALA A 5 37.55 -2.81 -20.13
CA ALA A 5 36.30 -2.41 -19.52
C ALA A 5 36.56 -2.31 -18.02
N ILE A 6 36.36 -1.12 -17.47
CA ILE A 6 36.39 -0.90 -16.03
C ILE A 6 35.24 -1.72 -15.46
N GLU A 7 35.53 -2.86 -14.84
CA GLU A 7 34.61 -3.50 -13.90
C GLU A 7 34.44 -2.52 -12.75
N ILE A 8 33.37 -1.74 -12.80
CA ILE A 8 32.91 -0.97 -11.65
C ILE A 8 32.47 -2.03 -10.63
N GLU A 9 33.13 -2.11 -9.47
CA GLU A 9 32.72 -2.95 -8.34
C GLU A 9 31.27 -2.59 -7.94
N ASN A 10 30.31 -3.35 -8.48
CA ASN A 10 28.91 -2.95 -8.60
C ASN A 10 27.95 -3.79 -7.73
N ASN A 11 28.24 -3.99 -6.44
CA ASN A 11 27.18 -4.57 -5.59
C ASN A 11 27.06 -4.01 -4.17
N LYS A 12 26.96 -2.67 -4.09
CA LYS A 12 26.60 -1.98 -2.85
C LYS A 12 25.20 -2.38 -2.34
N ILE A 13 24.30 -2.79 -3.23
CA ILE A 13 22.93 -3.15 -2.84
C ILE A 13 22.82 -4.56 -2.25
N GLY A 14 23.54 -5.53 -2.80
CA GLY A 14 23.66 -6.87 -2.22
C GLY A 14 24.20 -6.80 -0.79
N ALA A 15 25.27 -6.03 -0.59
CA ALA A 15 25.83 -5.76 0.73
C ALA A 15 24.84 -5.04 1.66
N ALA A 16 24.05 -4.08 1.15
CA ALA A 16 23.02 -3.41 1.94
C ALA A 16 21.89 -4.37 2.36
N ILE A 17 21.43 -5.23 1.45
CA ILE A 17 20.44 -6.28 1.74
C ILE A 17 20.97 -7.20 2.84
N GLN A 18 22.21 -7.66 2.72
CA GLN A 18 22.87 -8.47 3.74
C GLN A 18 22.92 -7.74 5.09
N TYR A 19 23.38 -6.49 5.09
CA TYR A 19 23.51 -5.67 6.29
C TYR A 19 22.18 -5.53 7.03
N PHE A 20 21.11 -5.14 6.35
CA PHE A 20 19.80 -5.00 6.99
C PHE A 20 19.23 -6.34 7.41
N ARG A 21 19.38 -7.39 6.60
CA ARG A 21 18.95 -8.74 6.94
C ARG A 21 19.58 -9.21 8.26
N GLU A 22 20.89 -9.04 8.40
CA GLU A 22 21.63 -9.42 9.61
C GLU A 22 21.29 -8.54 10.80
N THR A 23 21.15 -7.22 10.60
CA THR A 23 20.70 -6.26 11.62
C THR A 23 19.34 -6.65 12.20
N TYR A 24 18.42 -7.13 11.36
CA TYR A 24 17.08 -7.58 11.77
C TYR A 24 17.01 -9.07 12.10
N GLN A 25 18.14 -9.79 12.11
CA GLN A 25 18.24 -11.22 12.42
C GLN A 25 17.31 -12.10 11.56
N VAL A 26 17.17 -11.75 10.28
CA VAL A 26 16.36 -12.50 9.32
C VAL A 26 17.25 -13.50 8.60
N SER A 27 16.85 -14.77 8.53
CA SER A 27 17.54 -15.77 7.72
C SER A 27 17.32 -15.53 6.23
N GLN A 28 18.29 -15.87 5.37
CA GLN A 28 18.13 -15.82 3.91
C GLN A 28 16.88 -16.58 3.43
N SER A 29 16.62 -17.77 3.99
CA SER A 29 15.44 -18.59 3.66
C SER A 29 14.12 -17.88 3.92
N ARG A 30 14.04 -17.07 4.99
CA ARG A 30 12.86 -16.27 5.33
C ARG A 30 12.72 -15.08 4.39
N LEU A 31 13.82 -14.36 4.11
CA LEU A 31 13.80 -13.18 3.26
C LEU A 31 13.44 -13.51 1.80
N CYS A 32 14.08 -14.54 1.21
CA CYS A 32 13.90 -14.87 -0.21
C CYS A 32 12.69 -15.76 -0.51
N LYS A 33 11.94 -16.21 0.51
CA LYS A 33 10.85 -17.19 0.35
C LYS A 33 9.85 -16.73 -0.73
N GLY A 34 9.68 -17.53 -1.77
CA GLY A 34 8.78 -17.23 -2.89
C GLY A 34 9.34 -16.24 -3.93
N LEU A 35 10.48 -15.60 -3.68
CA LEU A 35 11.11 -14.66 -4.60
C LEU A 35 12.21 -15.35 -5.42
N CYS A 36 13.14 -16.01 -4.75
CA CYS A 36 14.27 -16.72 -5.37
C CYS A 36 14.81 -17.83 -4.45
N SER A 37 15.81 -18.59 -4.92
CA SER A 37 16.46 -19.61 -4.09
C SER A 37 17.43 -19.00 -3.09
N ILE A 38 17.68 -19.69 -1.97
CA ILE A 38 18.68 -19.28 -0.96
C ILE A 38 20.05 -19.05 -1.61
N ALA A 39 20.46 -19.95 -2.51
CA ALA A 39 21.70 -19.82 -3.26
C ALA A 39 21.73 -18.58 -4.16
N THR A 40 20.58 -18.17 -4.72
CA THR A 40 20.46 -16.94 -5.50
C THR A 40 20.63 -15.72 -4.61
N LEU A 41 19.92 -15.66 -3.47
CA LEU A 41 20.07 -14.56 -2.51
C LEU A 41 21.50 -14.47 -1.98
N SER A 42 22.15 -15.59 -1.65
CA SER A 42 23.53 -15.58 -1.17
C SER A 42 24.51 -14.97 -2.15
N ARG A 43 24.36 -15.24 -3.46
CA ARG A 43 25.21 -14.64 -4.50
C ARG A 43 24.89 -13.18 -4.75
N ILE A 44 23.62 -12.78 -4.59
CA ILE A 44 23.24 -11.36 -4.63
C ILE A 44 23.93 -10.63 -3.48
N GLU A 45 23.84 -11.17 -2.26
CA GLU A 45 24.46 -10.59 -1.05
C GLU A 45 25.99 -10.47 -1.16
N SER A 46 26.67 -11.49 -1.73
CA SER A 46 28.12 -11.46 -1.92
C SER A 46 28.60 -10.65 -3.12
N GLY A 47 27.70 -10.15 -3.96
CA GLY A 47 28.04 -9.43 -5.17
C GLY A 47 28.37 -10.30 -6.39
N GLU A 48 28.32 -11.63 -6.24
CA GLU A 48 28.61 -12.60 -7.31
C GLU A 48 27.52 -12.69 -8.39
N ARG A 49 26.33 -12.15 -8.13
CA ARG A 49 25.20 -12.22 -9.06
C ARG A 49 24.40 -10.93 -9.10
N ASP A 50 24.20 -10.43 -10.31
CA ASP A 50 23.20 -9.40 -10.60
C ASP A 50 21.78 -9.97 -10.54
N ALA A 51 20.86 -9.12 -10.11
CA ALA A 51 19.43 -9.41 -10.04
C ALA A 51 18.64 -8.28 -10.68
N ASP A 52 17.46 -8.60 -11.20
CA ASP A 52 16.55 -7.58 -11.73
C ASP A 52 16.06 -6.64 -10.62
N SER A 53 15.77 -5.41 -11.03
CA SER A 53 15.28 -4.32 -10.20
C SER A 53 14.09 -4.72 -9.33
N LEU A 54 13.12 -5.44 -9.90
CA LEU A 54 11.88 -5.76 -9.19
C LEU A 54 12.13 -6.75 -8.05
N LEU A 55 13.02 -7.72 -8.25
CA LEU A 55 13.46 -8.62 -7.19
C LEU A 55 14.18 -7.87 -6.08
N LEU A 56 15.10 -6.97 -6.42
CA LEU A 56 15.85 -6.16 -5.45
C LEU A 56 14.93 -5.22 -4.66
N GLU A 57 14.01 -4.54 -5.34
CA GLU A 57 12.96 -3.71 -4.73
C GLU A 57 12.14 -4.53 -3.72
N THR A 58 11.68 -5.71 -4.12
CA THR A 58 10.85 -6.57 -3.26
C THR A 58 11.61 -7.06 -2.01
N LEU A 59 12.89 -7.39 -2.16
CA LEU A 59 13.76 -7.78 -1.03
C LEU A 59 13.96 -6.62 -0.05
N LEU A 60 14.24 -5.41 -0.55
CA LEU A 60 14.38 -4.20 0.26
C LEU A 60 13.07 -3.85 0.97
N GLU A 61 11.93 -3.94 0.28
CA GLU A 61 10.61 -3.73 0.86
C GLU A 61 10.32 -4.71 2.00
N ARG A 62 10.68 -5.99 1.88
CA ARG A 62 10.54 -6.97 2.98
C ARG A 62 11.38 -6.59 4.20
N LEU A 63 12.54 -5.96 3.98
CA LEU A 63 13.39 -5.39 5.02
C LEU A 63 12.88 -4.03 5.53
N GLY A 64 11.71 -3.59 5.07
CA GLY A 64 11.08 -2.30 5.37
C GLY A 64 11.94 -1.11 4.97
N LYS A 65 12.60 -1.22 3.81
CA LYS A 65 13.35 -0.14 3.16
C LYS A 65 12.59 0.37 1.95
N THR A 66 12.76 1.65 1.67
CA THR A 66 12.16 2.26 0.47
C THR A 66 13.16 2.12 -0.66
N PRO A 67 12.83 1.40 -1.76
CA PRO A 67 13.80 1.17 -2.83
C PRO A 67 14.41 2.44 -3.41
N ASN A 68 13.65 3.54 -3.48
CA ASN A 68 14.13 4.85 -3.95
C ASN A 68 15.25 5.49 -3.09
N GLN A 69 15.58 4.92 -1.93
CA GLN A 69 16.75 5.31 -1.14
C GLN A 69 18.06 4.70 -1.69
N PHE A 70 17.95 3.77 -2.65
CA PHE A 70 19.05 3.03 -3.24
C PHE A 70 19.11 3.31 -4.73
N GLU A 71 20.32 3.54 -5.23
CA GLU A 71 20.56 3.59 -6.67
C GLU A 71 20.64 2.16 -7.20
N LEU A 72 19.60 1.73 -7.93
CA LEU A 72 19.59 0.46 -8.64
C LEU A 72 20.37 0.62 -9.94
N ILE A 73 21.43 -0.18 -10.11
CA ILE A 73 22.15 -0.25 -11.36
C ILE A 73 21.44 -1.25 -12.25
N LEU A 74 20.90 -0.77 -13.36
CA LEU A 74 20.07 -1.56 -14.26
C LEU A 74 20.86 -1.95 -15.49
N THR A 75 20.75 -3.21 -15.89
CA THR A 75 21.11 -3.61 -17.26
C THR A 75 20.11 -3.01 -18.24
N ASP A 76 20.47 -2.88 -19.53
CA ASP A 76 19.54 -2.38 -20.56
C ASP A 76 18.21 -3.16 -20.55
N SER A 77 18.29 -4.49 -20.42
CA SER A 77 17.11 -5.36 -20.37
C SER A 77 16.22 -5.14 -19.14
N ASP A 78 16.83 -4.84 -17.99
CA ASP A 78 16.12 -4.59 -16.74
C ASP A 78 15.52 -3.18 -16.73
N TYR A 79 16.22 -2.20 -17.29
CA TYR A 79 15.71 -0.85 -17.50
C TYR A 79 14.50 -0.84 -18.44
N GLU A 80 14.56 -1.55 -19.58
CA GLU A 80 13.39 -1.71 -20.45
C GLU A 80 12.21 -2.36 -19.73
N ALA A 81 12.48 -3.38 -18.91
CA ALA A 81 11.44 -4.03 -18.13
C ALA A 81 10.86 -3.10 -17.07
N TYR A 82 11.68 -2.25 -16.43
CA TYR A 82 11.24 -1.22 -15.49
C TYR A 82 10.36 -0.18 -16.18
N GLN A 83 10.81 0.38 -17.31
CA GLN A 83 10.05 1.37 -18.08
C GLN A 83 8.68 0.85 -18.51
N LYS A 84 8.61 -0.41 -18.98
CA LYS A 84 7.34 -1.05 -19.33
C LYS A 84 6.40 -1.15 -18.12
N ARG A 85 6.91 -1.50 -16.93
CA ARG A 85 6.09 -1.56 -15.71
C ARG A 85 5.55 -0.18 -15.32
N GLU A 86 6.38 0.85 -15.35
CA GLU A 86 5.96 2.22 -15.03
C GLU A 86 4.94 2.74 -16.04
N GLU A 87 5.13 2.48 -17.33
CA GLU A 87 4.17 2.85 -18.36
C GLU A 87 2.84 2.10 -18.19
N ILE A 88 2.85 0.81 -17.87
CA ILE A 88 1.64 0.05 -17.55
C ILE A 88 0.90 0.68 -16.36
N LYS A 89 1.60 1.04 -15.28
CA LYS A 89 0.98 1.71 -14.12
C LYS A 89 0.36 3.05 -14.53
N HIS A 90 1.11 3.86 -15.26
CA HIS A 90 0.64 5.16 -15.75
C HIS A 90 -0.59 5.06 -16.66
N LEU A 91 -0.64 4.08 -17.57
CA LEU A 91 -1.79 3.85 -18.44
C LEU A 91 -3.02 3.39 -17.63
N ILE A 92 -2.84 2.53 -16.63
CA ILE A 92 -3.91 2.08 -15.73
C ILE A 92 -4.46 3.27 -14.92
N GLU A 93 -3.58 4.08 -14.33
CA GLU A 93 -3.94 5.27 -13.54
C GLU A 93 -4.75 6.28 -14.37
N ASN A 94 -4.37 6.49 -15.63
CA ASN A 94 -5.07 7.37 -16.56
C ASN A 94 -6.28 6.70 -17.26
N LYS A 95 -6.66 5.48 -16.86
CA LYS A 95 -7.78 4.71 -17.42
C LYS A 95 -7.67 4.43 -18.93
N ASN A 96 -6.45 4.37 -19.47
CA ASN A 96 -6.15 3.96 -20.84
C ASN A 96 -6.08 2.42 -20.93
N LEU A 97 -7.20 1.75 -20.69
CA LEU A 97 -7.26 0.31 -20.39
C LEU A 97 -6.85 -0.59 -21.57
N GLU A 98 -7.18 -0.19 -22.80
CA GLU A 98 -6.84 -0.97 -23.99
C GLU A 98 -5.32 -1.03 -24.20
N GLU A 99 -4.66 0.12 -24.13
CA GLU A 99 -3.21 0.20 -24.33
C GLU A 99 -2.45 -0.46 -23.17
N ALA A 100 -2.94 -0.26 -21.93
CA ALA A 100 -2.43 -0.98 -20.77
C ALA A 100 -2.47 -2.50 -20.97
N GLY A 101 -3.60 -3.04 -21.48
CA GLY A 101 -3.75 -4.47 -21.77
C GLY A 101 -2.78 -4.98 -22.84
N LYS A 102 -2.56 -4.22 -23.93
CA LYS A 102 -1.60 -4.57 -24.99
C LYS A 102 -0.16 -4.59 -24.46
N LEU A 103 0.24 -3.54 -23.74
CA LEU A 103 1.58 -3.43 -23.18
C LEU A 103 1.84 -4.51 -22.12
N LEU A 104 0.84 -4.82 -21.29
CA LEU A 104 0.91 -5.90 -20.32
C LEU A 104 1.09 -7.27 -20.98
N ALA A 105 0.35 -7.55 -22.06
CA ALA A 105 0.51 -8.80 -22.81
C ALA A 105 1.88 -8.91 -23.50
N ALA A 106 2.44 -7.79 -23.95
CA ALA A 106 3.81 -7.76 -24.48
C ALA A 106 4.83 -8.02 -23.37
N TYR A 107 4.65 -7.42 -22.20
CA TYR A 107 5.50 -7.61 -21.02
C TYR A 107 5.50 -9.08 -20.55
N GLU A 108 4.34 -9.72 -20.51
CA GLU A 108 4.18 -11.13 -20.12
C GLU A 108 4.95 -12.11 -21.01
N LYS A 109 5.21 -11.77 -22.28
CA LYS A 109 5.96 -12.63 -23.20
C LYS A 109 7.48 -12.55 -23.04
N THR A 110 8.00 -11.63 -22.22
CA THR A 110 9.45 -11.40 -22.05
C THR A 110 10.09 -12.38 -21.05
N ALA A 111 11.42 -12.54 -21.06
CA ALA A 111 12.10 -13.42 -20.11
C ALA A 111 11.92 -13.01 -18.62
N PRO A 112 11.91 -11.72 -18.25
CA PRO A 112 11.62 -11.28 -16.88
C PRO A 112 10.29 -11.82 -16.31
N SER A 113 9.26 -11.99 -17.15
CA SER A 113 7.95 -12.50 -16.70
C SER A 113 8.00 -13.90 -16.08
N LYS A 114 9.10 -14.64 -16.26
CA LYS A 114 9.30 -15.95 -15.65
C LYS A 114 9.57 -15.87 -14.15
N GLY A 115 10.07 -14.74 -13.65
CA GLY A 115 10.30 -14.50 -12.22
C GLY A 115 9.01 -14.26 -11.46
N ASN A 116 8.93 -14.74 -10.21
CA ASN A 116 7.69 -14.68 -9.42
C ASN A 116 7.22 -13.25 -9.12
N VAL A 117 8.14 -12.33 -8.87
CA VAL A 117 7.81 -10.91 -8.65
C VAL A 117 7.15 -10.28 -9.89
N HIS A 118 7.60 -10.67 -11.09
CA HIS A 118 7.01 -10.21 -12.34
C HIS A 118 5.65 -10.85 -12.61
N LYS A 119 5.48 -12.14 -12.30
CA LYS A 119 4.16 -12.80 -12.40
C LYS A 119 3.14 -12.17 -11.47
N GLN A 120 3.53 -11.87 -10.23
CA GLN A 120 2.70 -11.12 -9.30
C GLN A 120 2.30 -9.77 -9.89
N PHE A 121 3.26 -8.99 -10.42
CA PHE A 121 2.96 -7.72 -11.07
C PHE A 121 1.94 -7.89 -12.19
N ILE A 122 2.16 -8.86 -13.09
CA ILE A 122 1.28 -9.12 -14.23
C ILE A 122 -0.14 -9.43 -13.80
N VAL A 123 -0.30 -10.39 -12.88
CA VAL A 123 -1.62 -10.85 -12.46
C VAL A 123 -2.33 -9.78 -11.62
N ARG A 124 -1.62 -9.02 -10.80
CA ARG A 124 -2.18 -7.85 -10.12
C ARG A 124 -2.66 -6.79 -11.12
N SER A 125 -1.89 -6.51 -12.17
CA SER A 125 -2.32 -5.59 -13.24
C SER A 125 -3.55 -6.12 -13.99
N LYS A 126 -3.66 -7.44 -14.21
CA LYS A 126 -4.88 -8.06 -14.77
C LYS A 126 -6.08 -7.86 -13.84
N ALA A 127 -5.91 -7.99 -12.52
CA ALA A 127 -6.97 -7.74 -11.55
C ALA A 127 -7.46 -6.27 -11.61
N LEU A 128 -6.53 -5.31 -11.64
CA LEU A 128 -6.85 -3.89 -11.78
C LEU A 128 -7.57 -3.57 -13.10
N LEU A 129 -7.13 -4.18 -14.21
CA LEU A 129 -7.78 -4.00 -15.50
C LEU A 129 -9.20 -4.59 -15.50
N ASN A 130 -9.40 -5.78 -14.94
CA ASN A 130 -10.72 -6.39 -14.82
C ASN A 130 -11.69 -5.47 -14.07
N GLU A 131 -11.26 -4.93 -12.92
CA GLU A 131 -12.06 -3.99 -12.14
C GLU A 131 -12.40 -2.71 -12.90
N LEU A 132 -11.41 -2.07 -13.52
CA LEU A 132 -11.63 -0.81 -14.27
C LEU A 132 -12.48 -1.00 -15.53
N GLN A 133 -12.54 -2.22 -16.07
CA GLN A 133 -13.40 -2.59 -17.19
C GLN A 133 -14.83 -2.98 -16.75
N GLY A 134 -15.13 -2.93 -15.45
CA GLY A 134 -16.43 -3.32 -14.90
C GLY A 134 -16.65 -4.83 -14.85
N GLY A 135 -15.57 -5.61 -14.79
CA GLY A 135 -15.61 -7.06 -14.60
C GLY A 135 -16.08 -7.45 -13.21
N GLU A 136 -16.34 -8.76 -13.04
CA GLU A 136 -16.86 -9.32 -11.79
C GLU A 136 -15.85 -9.19 -10.63
N VAL A 137 -16.35 -8.87 -9.43
CA VAL A 137 -15.52 -8.65 -8.23
C VAL A 137 -14.84 -9.95 -7.80
N GLU A 138 -15.52 -11.08 -7.97
CA GLU A 138 -15.03 -12.43 -7.73
C GLU A 138 -13.80 -12.74 -8.58
N VAL A 139 -13.83 -12.38 -9.87
CA VAL A 139 -12.69 -12.57 -10.79
C VAL A 139 -11.52 -11.70 -10.36
N THR A 140 -11.76 -10.45 -9.96
CA THR A 140 -10.71 -9.59 -9.41
C THR A 140 -10.09 -10.19 -8.15
N LEU A 141 -10.92 -10.73 -7.24
CA LEU A 141 -10.45 -11.36 -6.01
C LEU A 141 -9.61 -12.61 -6.30
N ASP A 142 -10.04 -13.47 -7.22
CA ASP A 142 -9.30 -14.66 -7.62
C ASP A 142 -7.93 -14.31 -8.23
N LEU A 143 -7.88 -13.29 -9.10
CA LEU A 143 -6.62 -12.78 -9.65
C LEU A 143 -5.71 -12.23 -8.56
N LEU A 144 -6.23 -11.49 -7.58
CA LEU A 144 -5.41 -10.98 -6.46
C LEU A 144 -4.88 -12.12 -5.58
N MET A 145 -5.69 -13.16 -5.33
CA MET A 145 -5.29 -14.37 -4.61
C MET A 145 -4.21 -15.17 -5.37
N GLU A 146 -4.29 -15.23 -6.69
CA GLU A 146 -3.24 -15.79 -7.54
C GLU A 146 -1.96 -14.94 -7.49
N ALA A 147 -2.09 -13.61 -7.61
CA ALA A 147 -0.96 -12.67 -7.61
C ALA A 147 -0.12 -12.77 -6.33
N ILE A 148 -0.76 -12.82 -5.16
CA ILE A 148 -0.05 -12.94 -3.88
C ILE A 148 0.63 -14.33 -3.74
N ALA A 149 0.05 -15.38 -4.31
CA ALA A 149 0.58 -16.74 -4.20
C ALA A 149 1.92 -16.93 -4.95
N TYR A 150 2.21 -16.11 -5.97
CA TYR A 150 3.50 -16.16 -6.67
C TYR A 150 4.68 -15.83 -5.74
N THR A 151 4.55 -14.84 -4.86
CA THR A 151 5.65 -14.40 -3.98
C THR A 151 5.48 -14.86 -2.53
N VAL A 152 4.27 -15.23 -2.12
CA VAL A 152 3.94 -15.77 -0.79
C VAL A 152 3.40 -17.20 -0.94
N PRO A 153 4.28 -18.20 -1.14
CA PRO A 153 3.85 -19.58 -1.41
C PRO A 153 3.08 -20.17 -0.23
N GLY A 154 1.93 -20.76 -0.53
CA GLY A 154 1.02 -21.30 0.48
C GLY A 154 0.27 -20.22 1.27
N PHE A 155 0.08 -19.03 0.68
CA PHE A 155 -0.61 -17.90 1.28
C PHE A 155 -1.96 -18.29 1.90
N LYS A 156 -2.23 -17.74 3.08
CA LYS A 156 -3.47 -17.94 3.85
C LYS A 156 -3.83 -16.63 4.54
N THR A 157 -5.07 -16.19 4.39
CA THR A 157 -5.57 -14.92 4.93
C THR A 157 -5.62 -14.88 6.46
N ASN A 158 -5.56 -16.01 7.15
CA ASN A 158 -5.63 -16.12 8.61
C ASN A 158 -4.25 -16.27 9.29
N LYS A 159 -3.15 -16.12 8.55
CA LYS A 159 -1.77 -16.36 9.01
C LYS A 159 -0.80 -15.26 8.62
N ILE A 160 -1.25 -14.01 8.49
CA ILE A 160 -0.41 -12.90 7.98
C ILE A 160 0.87 -12.73 8.81
N ARG A 161 0.78 -12.93 10.13
CA ARG A 161 1.91 -12.85 11.06
C ARG A 161 3.02 -13.87 10.82
N GLU A 162 2.77 -14.95 10.09
CA GLU A 162 3.76 -15.99 9.78
C GLU A 162 4.63 -15.63 8.57
N TYR A 163 4.24 -14.63 7.78
CA TYR A 163 4.96 -14.21 6.58
C TYR A 163 5.95 -13.07 6.87
N TYR A 164 6.81 -12.81 5.89
CA TYR A 164 7.70 -11.66 5.89
C TYR A 164 7.45 -10.89 4.60
N LEU A 165 6.53 -9.93 4.69
CA LEU A 165 5.84 -9.31 3.56
C LEU A 165 6.48 -7.99 3.14
N SER A 166 6.50 -7.77 1.83
CA SER A 166 6.88 -6.53 1.16
C SER A 166 5.71 -5.54 1.14
N ASN A 167 5.97 -4.28 0.77
CA ASN A 167 4.91 -3.29 0.59
C ASN A 167 4.00 -3.63 -0.60
N SER A 168 4.56 -4.15 -1.68
CA SER A 168 3.79 -4.66 -2.82
C SER A 168 2.84 -5.78 -2.41
N GLU A 169 3.30 -6.71 -1.58
CA GLU A 169 2.48 -7.80 -1.04
C GLU A 169 1.39 -7.28 -0.10
N LEU A 170 1.71 -6.35 0.80
CA LEU A 170 0.74 -5.72 1.69
C LEU A 170 -0.34 -4.94 0.92
N ASN A 171 0.03 -4.25 -0.17
CA ASN A 171 -0.94 -3.57 -1.02
C ASN A 171 -1.91 -4.55 -1.68
N ILE A 172 -1.45 -5.72 -2.14
CA ILE A 172 -2.35 -6.77 -2.66
C ILE A 172 -3.32 -7.24 -1.56
N LEU A 173 -2.86 -7.38 -0.31
CA LEU A 173 -3.75 -7.73 0.79
C LEU A 173 -4.81 -6.67 1.07
N ILE A 174 -4.45 -5.39 0.96
CA ILE A 174 -5.40 -4.28 1.07
C ILE A 174 -6.41 -4.34 -0.08
N ASP A 175 -5.94 -4.62 -1.30
CA ASP A 175 -6.81 -4.76 -2.46
C ASP A 175 -7.81 -5.94 -2.26
N ILE A 176 -7.35 -7.06 -1.70
CA ILE A 176 -8.19 -8.21 -1.30
C ILE A 176 -9.25 -7.81 -0.26
N ILE A 177 -8.85 -7.05 0.78
CA ILE A 177 -9.78 -6.57 1.83
C ILE A 177 -10.90 -5.75 1.20
N GLU A 178 -10.57 -4.77 0.35
CA GLU A 178 -11.55 -3.91 -0.31
C GLU A 178 -12.56 -4.75 -1.11
N ARG A 179 -12.11 -5.81 -1.79
CA ARG A 179 -12.96 -6.69 -2.61
C ARG A 179 -13.85 -7.57 -1.73
N MET A 180 -13.32 -8.08 -0.60
CA MET A 180 -14.13 -8.77 0.42
C MET A 180 -15.25 -7.87 0.97
N ILE A 181 -14.96 -6.58 1.23
CA ILE A 181 -15.96 -5.62 1.70
C ILE A 181 -17.05 -5.39 0.64
N LEU A 182 -16.67 -5.25 -0.64
CA LEU A 182 -17.63 -5.09 -1.74
C LEU A 182 -18.57 -6.30 -1.88
N MET A 183 -18.06 -7.51 -1.63
CA MET A 183 -18.85 -8.74 -1.61
C MET A 183 -19.67 -8.94 -0.33
N GLY A 184 -19.56 -8.04 0.66
CA GLY A 184 -20.24 -8.13 1.95
C GLY A 184 -19.60 -9.09 2.95
N ASP A 185 -18.42 -9.64 2.68
CA ASP A 185 -17.65 -10.52 3.59
C ASP A 185 -16.89 -9.70 4.65
N ASN A 186 -17.65 -8.87 5.38
CA ASN A 186 -17.12 -7.92 6.36
C ASN A 186 -16.42 -8.63 7.53
N SER A 187 -16.81 -9.87 7.85
CA SER A 187 -16.20 -10.62 8.96
C SER A 187 -14.77 -11.03 8.63
N ARG A 188 -14.54 -11.64 7.45
CA ARG A 188 -13.18 -12.00 7.02
C ARG A 188 -12.33 -10.78 6.71
N ALA A 189 -12.93 -9.71 6.16
CA ALA A 189 -12.24 -8.44 5.97
C ALA A 189 -11.71 -7.87 7.29
N LYS A 190 -12.52 -7.83 8.36
CA LYS A 190 -12.09 -7.35 9.69
C LYS A 190 -10.98 -8.22 10.28
N GLU A 191 -11.07 -9.54 10.15
CA GLU A 191 -10.02 -10.46 10.63
C GLU A 191 -8.68 -10.19 9.92
N LEU A 192 -8.71 -10.03 8.59
CA LEU A 192 -7.52 -9.75 7.79
C LEU A 192 -6.94 -8.37 8.11
N ILE A 193 -7.79 -7.33 8.23
CA ILE A 193 -7.41 -5.99 8.68
C ILE A 193 -6.69 -6.05 10.02
N GLY A 194 -7.25 -6.75 11.01
CA GLY A 194 -6.64 -6.86 12.33
C GLY A 194 -5.24 -7.46 12.28
N GLN A 195 -5.06 -8.53 11.50
CA GLN A 195 -3.75 -9.14 11.33
C GLN A 195 -2.74 -8.24 10.60
N ILE A 196 -3.18 -7.42 9.62
CA ILE A 196 -2.30 -6.46 8.95
C ILE A 196 -1.91 -5.34 9.89
N LEU A 197 -2.84 -4.78 10.68
CA LEU A 197 -2.51 -3.76 11.67
C LEU A 197 -1.51 -4.28 12.70
N ASP A 198 -1.70 -5.50 13.20
CA ASP A 198 -0.75 -6.14 14.11
C ASP A 198 0.62 -6.38 13.45
N TYR A 199 0.64 -6.71 12.16
CA TYR A 199 1.87 -6.87 11.39
C TYR A 199 2.60 -5.53 11.28
N LEU A 200 1.90 -4.46 10.88
CA LEU A 200 2.47 -3.12 10.76
C LEU A 200 2.98 -2.60 12.11
N ASP A 201 2.23 -2.80 13.19
CA ASP A 201 2.63 -2.35 14.53
C ASP A 201 3.93 -3.02 15.01
N LYS A 202 4.11 -4.32 14.74
CA LYS A 202 5.32 -5.06 15.12
C LYS A 202 6.53 -4.76 14.24
N HIS A 203 6.29 -4.43 12.97
CA HIS A 203 7.34 -4.13 12.00
C HIS A 203 7.67 -2.63 11.90
N ASN A 204 7.08 -1.78 12.76
CA ASN A 204 7.33 -0.33 12.83
C ASN A 204 8.79 0.08 13.11
N SER A 205 9.67 -0.85 13.51
CA SER A 205 11.11 -0.59 13.67
C SER A 205 11.87 -0.52 12.34
N MET A 206 11.26 -0.98 11.24
CA MET A 206 11.80 -0.86 9.89
C MET A 206 11.23 0.43 9.29
N GLU A 207 12.11 1.32 8.80
CA GLU A 207 11.80 2.70 8.39
C GLU A 207 10.36 2.93 7.89
N LYS A 208 9.55 3.49 8.80
CA LYS A 208 8.25 4.16 8.58
C LYS A 208 7.47 3.65 7.37
N ASN A 209 6.72 2.58 7.61
CA ASN A 209 5.63 2.07 6.77
C ASN A 209 4.40 3.01 6.76
N ASN A 210 4.64 4.33 6.76
CA ASN A 210 3.72 5.41 7.10
C ASN A 210 2.54 5.58 6.12
N ARG A 211 2.59 4.92 4.96
CA ARG A 211 1.52 5.03 3.94
C ARG A 211 0.47 3.94 4.08
N LEU A 212 0.87 2.73 4.45
CA LEU A 212 -0.05 1.59 4.50
C LEU A 212 -0.94 1.65 5.74
N TYR A 213 -0.39 2.09 6.88
CA TYR A 213 -1.16 2.16 8.12
C TYR A 213 -2.38 3.08 8.02
N PRO A 214 -2.29 4.33 7.54
CA PRO A 214 -3.45 5.19 7.32
C PRO A 214 -4.52 4.54 6.44
N LYS A 215 -4.12 3.91 5.32
CA LYS A 215 -5.05 3.26 4.39
C LYS A 215 -5.83 2.13 5.08
N VAL A 216 -5.13 1.23 5.79
CA VAL A 216 -5.75 0.12 6.52
C VAL A 216 -6.62 0.63 7.67
N ALA A 217 -6.19 1.67 8.37
CA ALA A 217 -6.96 2.28 9.46
C ALA A 217 -8.29 2.87 8.96
N ILE A 218 -8.32 3.50 7.79
CA ILE A 218 -9.56 4.02 7.18
C ILE A 218 -10.54 2.88 6.87
N LEU A 219 -10.07 1.79 6.25
CA LEU A 219 -10.91 0.62 5.97
C LEU A 219 -11.47 0.01 7.26
N ALA A 220 -10.64 -0.08 8.29
CA ALA A 220 -11.04 -0.55 9.61
C ALA A 220 -12.10 0.38 10.24
N CYS A 221 -11.86 1.71 10.25
CA CYS A 221 -12.81 2.70 10.78
C CYS A 221 -14.19 2.54 10.10
N LYS A 222 -14.25 2.44 8.77
CA LYS A 222 -15.51 2.26 8.03
C LYS A 222 -16.29 1.03 8.48
N LEU A 223 -15.62 -0.11 8.64
CA LEU A 223 -16.25 -1.36 9.07
C LEU A 223 -16.74 -1.32 10.52
N TYR A 224 -15.96 -0.74 11.45
CA TYR A 224 -16.39 -0.60 12.85
C TYR A 224 -17.50 0.43 13.03
N MET A 225 -17.55 1.48 12.20
CA MET A 225 -18.67 2.41 12.18
C MET A 225 -19.97 1.73 11.74
N GLN A 226 -19.94 0.85 10.74
CA GLN A 226 -21.11 0.07 10.32
C GLN A 226 -21.65 -0.81 11.46
N ASP A 227 -20.77 -1.38 12.27
CA ASP A 227 -21.12 -2.18 13.45
C ASP A 227 -21.52 -1.34 14.67
N LYS A 228 -21.46 0.00 14.56
CA LYS A 228 -21.66 0.96 15.67
C LYS A 228 -20.65 0.82 16.81
N GLU A 229 -19.48 0.24 16.52
CA GLU A 229 -18.34 0.16 17.44
C GLU A 229 -17.48 1.43 17.35
N TYR A 230 -18.09 2.57 17.67
CA TYR A 230 -17.49 3.88 17.42
C TYR A 230 -16.22 4.15 18.24
N GLU A 231 -16.11 3.63 19.47
CA GLU A 231 -14.88 3.74 20.27
C GLU A 231 -13.68 3.09 19.59
N LYS A 232 -13.86 1.89 19.01
CA LYS A 232 -12.79 1.20 18.28
C LYS A 232 -12.42 1.94 17.00
N ALA A 233 -13.43 2.43 16.27
CA ALA A 233 -13.19 3.27 15.09
C ALA A 233 -12.39 4.54 15.45
N LEU A 234 -12.71 5.22 16.56
CA LEU A 234 -11.94 6.39 17.02
C LEU A 234 -10.50 6.06 17.39
N ASP A 235 -10.25 4.94 18.09
CA ASP A 235 -8.89 4.50 18.41
C ASP A 235 -8.06 4.29 17.13
N LEU A 236 -8.62 3.61 16.14
CA LEU A 236 -7.97 3.35 14.86
C LEU A 236 -7.70 4.64 14.07
N CYS A 237 -8.67 5.53 14.00
CA CYS A 237 -8.52 6.81 13.33
C CYS A 237 -7.46 7.69 14.03
N ASN A 238 -7.36 7.65 15.36
CA ASN A 238 -6.28 8.31 16.11
C ASN A 238 -4.90 7.69 15.85
N LYS A 239 -4.80 6.36 15.81
CA LYS A 239 -3.56 5.65 15.45
C LYS A 239 -3.13 5.98 14.02
N GLY A 240 -4.08 6.00 13.08
CA GLY A 240 -3.88 6.47 11.71
C GLY A 240 -3.29 7.88 11.67
N LEU A 241 -3.93 8.85 12.33
CA LEU A 241 -3.44 10.24 12.41
C LEU A 241 -2.06 10.35 13.09
N ASN A 242 -1.76 9.50 14.07
CA ASN A 242 -0.43 9.47 14.69
C ASN A 242 0.63 8.94 13.73
N SER A 243 0.29 7.93 12.91
CA SER A 243 1.22 7.36 11.92
C SER A 243 1.59 8.35 10.81
N THR A 244 0.72 9.32 10.49
CA THR A 244 1.01 10.38 9.50
C THR A 244 1.92 11.49 10.05
N LYS A 245 2.12 11.58 11.38
CA LYS A 245 2.96 12.65 11.97
C LYS A 245 4.42 12.57 11.50
N GLY A 246 4.92 13.72 11.03
CA GLY A 246 6.26 13.84 10.46
C GLY A 246 6.40 13.29 9.04
N SER A 247 5.28 12.89 8.40
CA SER A 247 5.23 12.68 6.95
C SER A 247 5.25 14.04 6.23
N ARG A 248 5.94 14.12 5.10
CA ARG A 248 5.84 15.26 4.16
C ARG A 248 4.65 15.13 3.21
N LYS A 249 3.99 13.97 3.21
CA LYS A 249 2.86 13.66 2.34
C LYS A 249 1.57 13.72 3.15
N LEU A 250 0.54 14.34 2.56
CA LEU A 250 -0.79 14.49 3.14
C LEU A 250 -1.74 13.35 2.75
N ASP A 251 -1.24 12.33 2.04
CA ASP A 251 -1.97 11.11 1.69
C ASP A 251 -2.83 10.62 2.86
N PHE A 252 -4.13 10.41 2.64
CA PHE A 252 -5.11 9.90 3.62
C PHE A 252 -5.38 10.79 4.85
N LEU A 253 -4.74 11.95 4.98
CA LEU A 253 -4.91 12.82 6.15
C LEU A 253 -6.33 13.42 6.20
N GLY A 254 -6.84 13.87 5.05
CA GLY A 254 -8.20 14.39 4.91
C GLY A 254 -9.23 13.33 5.27
N ASP A 255 -9.08 12.13 4.71
CA ASP A 255 -9.94 10.97 5.01
C ASP A 255 -9.95 10.62 6.49
N LEU A 256 -8.79 10.58 7.14
CA LEU A 256 -8.70 10.27 8.57
C LEU A 256 -9.40 11.31 9.44
N TYR A 257 -9.27 12.61 9.12
CA TYR A 257 -10.01 13.66 9.83
C TYR A 257 -11.52 13.56 9.58
N LEU A 258 -11.93 13.28 8.35
CA LEU A 258 -13.34 13.12 7.99
C LEU A 258 -13.95 11.92 8.72
N MET A 259 -13.30 10.76 8.68
CA MET A 259 -13.73 9.56 9.40
C MET A 259 -13.80 9.83 10.91
N LYS A 260 -12.81 10.52 11.47
CA LYS A 260 -12.82 10.90 12.89
C LYS A 260 -13.98 11.84 13.23
N ALA A 261 -14.28 12.82 12.39
CA ALA A 261 -15.39 13.75 12.58
C ALA A 261 -16.73 12.99 12.59
N GLN A 262 -16.97 12.17 11.57
CA GLN A 262 -18.20 11.36 11.43
C GLN A 262 -18.34 10.35 12.58
N THR A 263 -17.25 9.69 12.98
CA THR A 263 -17.27 8.73 14.10
C THR A 263 -17.54 9.43 15.43
N THR A 264 -16.91 10.58 15.67
CA THR A 264 -17.14 11.38 16.89
C THR A 264 -18.59 11.82 16.98
N GLU A 265 -19.16 12.31 15.87
CA GLU A 265 -20.55 12.70 15.83
C GLU A 265 -21.50 11.52 16.09
N ALA A 266 -21.27 10.38 15.45
CA ALA A 266 -22.09 9.19 15.64
C ALA A 266 -22.04 8.68 17.09
N LEU A 267 -20.86 8.72 17.72
CA LEU A 267 -20.69 8.36 19.13
C LEU A 267 -21.43 9.33 20.06
N GLN A 268 -21.32 10.63 19.82
CA GLN A 268 -22.05 11.66 20.57
C GLN A 268 -23.56 11.48 20.47
N LYS A 269 -24.08 11.19 19.26
CA LYS A 269 -25.49 10.86 19.03
C LYS A 269 -25.91 9.61 19.81
N GLN A 270 -25.09 8.56 19.81
CA GLN A 270 -25.35 7.32 20.57
C GLN A 270 -25.39 7.56 22.09
N LYS A 271 -24.47 8.37 22.62
CA LYS A 271 -24.39 8.73 24.05
C LYS A 271 -25.36 9.84 24.47
N LYS A 272 -26.04 10.48 23.52
CA LYS A 272 -26.88 11.68 23.72
C LYS A 272 -26.09 12.85 24.34
N GLU A 273 -24.80 12.94 24.03
CA GLU A 273 -23.89 13.99 24.50
C GLU A 273 -23.42 14.84 23.31
N ARG A 274 -24.15 15.91 22.98
CA ARG A 274 -23.80 16.76 21.83
C ARG A 274 -22.71 17.77 22.22
N LYS A 275 -21.52 17.64 21.60
CA LYS A 275 -20.41 18.62 21.70
C LYS A 275 -20.11 19.17 20.30
N PRO A 276 -20.93 20.11 19.80
CA PRO A 276 -20.88 20.53 18.41
C PRO A 276 -19.55 21.17 18.02
N GLN A 277 -18.93 21.94 18.92
CA GLN A 277 -17.64 22.59 18.71
C GLN A 277 -16.51 21.59 18.38
N GLU A 278 -16.52 20.42 19.00
CA GLU A 278 -15.54 19.36 18.75
C GLU A 278 -15.70 18.77 17.35
N CYS A 279 -16.94 18.44 16.97
CA CYS A 279 -17.26 17.93 15.63
C CYS A 279 -16.94 18.95 14.54
N THR A 280 -17.37 20.20 14.71
CA THR A 280 -17.09 21.29 13.76
C THR A 280 -15.58 21.46 13.53
N LYS A 281 -14.77 21.44 14.60
CA LYS A 281 -13.31 21.51 14.47
C LYS A 281 -12.74 20.38 13.61
N LEU A 282 -13.18 19.14 13.83
CA LEU A 282 -12.71 17.98 13.08
C LEU A 282 -13.13 18.04 11.59
N PHE A 283 -14.37 18.44 11.31
CA PHE A 283 -14.83 18.64 9.93
C PHE A 283 -14.07 19.76 9.23
N LEU A 284 -13.76 20.86 9.91
CA LEU A 284 -12.94 21.93 9.35
C LEU A 284 -11.52 21.47 9.05
N GLN A 285 -10.91 20.63 9.91
CA GLN A 285 -9.59 20.04 9.63
C GLN A 285 -9.63 19.19 8.36
N ALA A 286 -10.67 18.37 8.17
CA ALA A 286 -10.83 17.60 6.94
C ALA A 286 -11.02 18.53 5.73
N PHE A 287 -11.91 19.52 5.83
CA PHE A 287 -12.18 20.51 4.78
C PHE A 287 -10.91 21.18 4.29
N TYR A 288 -10.11 21.77 5.18
CA TYR A 288 -8.89 22.48 4.77
C TYR A 288 -7.84 21.56 4.15
N VAL A 289 -7.74 20.31 4.60
CA VAL A 289 -6.83 19.35 3.96
C VAL A 289 -7.29 19.01 2.55
N PHE A 290 -8.58 18.73 2.33
CA PHE A 290 -9.12 18.44 1.01
C PHE A 290 -9.04 19.64 0.07
N THR A 291 -9.32 20.86 0.54
CA THR A 291 -9.15 22.10 -0.23
C THR A 291 -7.68 22.29 -0.64
N PHE A 292 -6.73 22.04 0.27
CA PHE A 292 -5.31 22.15 -0.04
C PHE A 292 -4.83 21.11 -1.07
N CYS A 293 -5.46 19.93 -1.09
CA CYS A 293 -5.13 18.85 -2.03
C CYS A 293 -5.91 18.92 -3.35
N ASP A 294 -6.62 20.03 -3.62
CA ASP A 294 -7.49 20.23 -4.79
C ASP A 294 -8.63 19.20 -4.93
N GLU A 295 -9.01 18.53 -3.84
CA GLU A 295 -10.15 17.59 -3.77
C GLU A 295 -11.47 18.33 -3.53
N ASN A 296 -11.80 19.23 -4.47
CA ASN A 296 -12.85 20.24 -4.32
C ASN A 296 -14.26 19.67 -4.09
N GLU A 297 -14.58 18.52 -4.69
CA GLU A 297 -15.90 17.88 -4.51
C GLU A 297 -16.13 17.46 -3.06
N ILE A 298 -15.15 16.81 -2.44
CA ILE A 298 -15.23 16.36 -1.05
C ILE A 298 -15.25 17.58 -0.11
N ALA A 299 -14.41 18.57 -0.38
CA ALA A 299 -14.39 19.82 0.39
C ALA A 299 -15.75 20.53 0.37
N GLU A 300 -16.39 20.67 -0.80
CA GLU A 300 -17.70 21.33 -0.90
C GLU A 300 -18.80 20.52 -0.20
N ASN A 301 -18.75 19.19 -0.26
CA ASN A 301 -19.67 18.33 0.48
C ASN A 301 -19.55 18.53 2.00
N ILE A 302 -18.33 18.64 2.54
CA ILE A 302 -18.09 18.93 3.96
C ILE A 302 -18.62 20.32 4.33
N LYS A 303 -18.35 21.32 3.49
CA LYS A 303 -18.81 22.70 3.71
C LYS A 303 -20.34 22.78 3.76
N LYS A 304 -21.03 22.19 2.79
CA LYS A 304 -22.50 22.15 2.77
C LYS A 304 -23.05 21.48 4.03
N TYR A 305 -22.47 20.35 4.41
CA TYR A 305 -22.86 19.65 5.64
C TYR A 305 -22.66 20.49 6.91
N LEU A 306 -21.54 21.22 7.02
CA LEU A 306 -21.29 22.14 8.14
C LEU A 306 -22.30 23.30 8.19
N GLN A 307 -22.72 23.83 7.03
CA GLN A 307 -23.73 24.89 6.95
C GLN A 307 -25.11 24.38 7.40
N GLU A 308 -25.51 23.19 6.96
CA GLU A 308 -26.82 22.60 7.24
C GLU A 308 -26.95 22.13 8.70
N GLU A 309 -25.98 21.37 9.21
CA GLU A 309 -26.10 20.69 10.51
C GLU A 309 -25.52 21.48 11.70
N TYR A 310 -24.57 22.39 11.41
CA TYR A 310 -23.83 23.14 12.43
C TYR A 310 -24.00 24.65 12.31
N GLN A 311 -24.79 25.15 11.35
CA GLN A 311 -25.00 26.58 11.09
C GLN A 311 -23.67 27.33 10.96
N TRP A 312 -22.67 26.67 10.37
CA TRP A 312 -21.37 27.27 10.16
C TRP A 312 -21.48 28.30 9.04
N GLU A 313 -21.56 29.57 9.41
CA GLU A 313 -21.33 30.69 8.50
C GLU A 313 -19.83 30.93 8.44
N CYS A 314 -19.28 31.04 7.23
CA CYS A 314 -17.85 31.19 6.99
C CYS A 314 -17.32 32.39 7.79
N ILE A 315 -16.75 32.17 8.97
CA ILE A 315 -16.01 33.21 9.66
C ILE A 315 -14.71 33.31 8.89
N ASP A 316 -14.64 34.32 8.01
CA ASP A 316 -13.40 34.81 7.41
C ASP A 316 -12.46 35.17 8.57
N TRP A 317 -11.60 34.22 8.97
CA TRP A 317 -10.45 34.55 9.78
C TRP A 317 -9.46 35.27 8.87
N VAL A 318 -9.55 36.61 8.88
CA VAL A 318 -8.45 37.48 8.51
C VAL A 318 -7.22 37.00 9.28
N ILE A 319 -6.19 36.68 8.49
CA ILE A 319 -4.88 36.12 8.86
C ILE A 319 -4.29 36.73 10.12
#